data_AF-A0A8H6U411-F1
#
_entry.id   AF-A0A8H6U411-F1
#
_cell.length_a   1.000
_cell.length_b   1.000
_cell.length_c   1.000
_cell.angle_alpha   90.00
_cell.angle_beta   90.00
_cell.angle_gamma   90.00
#
_symmetry.space_group_name_H-M   'P 1'
#
loop_
_entity.id
_entity.type
_entity.pdbx_description
1 polymer ?
#
loop_
_entity_poly.entity_id
_entity_poly.type
_entity_poly.pdbx_seq_one_letter_code
_entity_poly.pdbx_strand_id
1 'polypeptide(L)'
;MPRCDLLAWILITKLAPCYYRKLDRLLTDTGRYRELPSWRRDFKQAWRKLEKTPITLPVNPAYKTDAKKMICTCPSLPISRFLLCKHVVQALEPVPPVFFLEVKRQRTAPFWAHPSLRPLSGDDSAQDGPSAHAGDGPNTAGDALSDLDDEDDDNLVDTQPYDDGRTFVEAMDENIDLILEFAKGLKYQCQFRDQRMLQAVEREGASFLRLARACLGKEKRLQLTRGTTPSTWDKSTGSAMFYRARPPASDDLNAH
;
A
#
# COMPACT_ATOMS: atom_id res chain seq x y z
N MET A 1 23.00 15.78 42.81
CA MET A 1 21.62 16.20 42.47
C MET A 1 21.57 16.56 40.99
N PRO A 2 20.81 15.84 40.14
CA PRO A 2 20.59 16.28 38.77
C PRO A 2 19.84 17.62 38.81
N ARG A 3 20.37 18.62 38.11
CA ARG A 3 19.83 19.99 38.14
C ARG A 3 18.47 19.97 37.44
N CYS A 4 17.40 20.28 38.18
CA CYS A 4 16.02 20.31 37.68
C CYS A 4 15.87 21.11 36.36
N ASP A 5 16.76 22.07 36.15
CA ASP A 5 16.88 22.88 34.94
C ASP A 5 17.16 22.06 33.66
N LEU A 6 18.01 21.03 33.74
CA LEU A 6 18.27 20.15 32.59
C LEU A 6 17.04 19.30 32.23
N LEU A 7 16.33 18.81 33.24
CA LEU A 7 15.08 18.07 33.03
C LEU A 7 14.01 18.97 32.41
N ALA A 8 13.86 20.19 32.93
CA ALA A 8 12.94 21.18 32.38
C ALA A 8 13.29 21.52 30.92
N TRP A 9 14.57 21.72 30.62
CA TRP A 9 15.03 21.96 29.25
C TRP A 9 14.72 20.78 28.32
N ILE A 10 14.95 19.54 28.73
CA ILE A 10 14.60 18.35 27.92
C ILE A 10 13.09 18.26 27.70
N LEU A 11 12.29 18.45 28.75
CA LEU A 11 10.83 18.40 28.65
C LEU A 11 10.29 19.47 27.71
N ILE A 12 10.80 20.70 27.79
CA ILE A 12 10.33 21.82 26.96
C ILE A 12 10.85 21.73 25.52
N THR A 13 12.12 21.36 25.31
CA THR A 13 12.73 21.41 23.97
C THR A 13 12.57 20.11 23.17
N LYS A 14 12.46 18.96 23.83
CA LYS A 14 12.42 17.65 23.16
C LYS A 14 11.05 16.98 23.27
N LEU A 15 10.43 17.03 24.45
CA LEU A 15 9.19 16.29 24.70
C LEU A 15 7.96 17.09 24.26
N ALA A 16 7.79 18.30 24.79
CA ALA A 16 6.62 19.14 24.57
C ALA A 16 6.31 19.38 23.07
N PRO A 17 7.28 19.67 22.18
CA PRO A 17 6.99 19.88 20.76
C PRO A 17 6.47 18.62 20.06
N CYS A 18 6.97 17.44 20.45
CA CYS A 18 6.47 16.17 19.93
C CYS A 18 5.03 15.89 20.40
N TYR A 19 4.73 16.19 21.66
CA TYR A 19 3.37 16.03 22.20
C TYR A 19 2.39 17.03 21.60
N TYR A 20 2.75 18.31 21.48
CA TYR A 20 1.90 19.32 20.84
C TYR A 20 1.63 18.98 19.38
N ARG A 21 2.63 18.56 18.60
CA ARG A 21 2.39 18.09 17.21
C ARG A 21 1.43 16.90 17.15
N LYS A 22 1.53 15.97 18.10
CA LYS A 22 0.62 14.82 18.18
C LYS A 22 -0.80 15.24 18.58
N LEU A 23 -0.92 16.19 19.51
CA LEU A 23 -2.18 16.75 19.96
C LEU A 23 -2.85 17.56 18.83
N ASP A 24 -2.10 18.42 18.14
CA ASP A 24 -2.56 19.18 16.97
C ASP A 24 -3.05 18.22 15.88
N ARG A 25 -2.32 17.14 15.57
CA ARG A 25 -2.80 16.11 14.63
C ARG A 25 -4.09 15.42 15.08
N LEU A 26 -4.36 15.35 16.37
CA LEU A 26 -5.58 14.74 16.92
C LEU A 26 -6.75 15.74 16.98
N LEU A 27 -6.46 17.03 17.13
CA LEU A 27 -7.46 18.11 17.34
C LEU A 27 -7.79 18.87 16.06
N THR A 28 -6.85 19.02 15.13
CA THR A 28 -7.11 19.66 13.84
C THR A 28 -7.81 18.65 12.95
N ASP A 29 -9.05 18.95 12.56
CA ASP A 29 -9.87 18.14 11.67
C ASP A 29 -9.37 18.26 10.23
N THR A 30 -8.10 17.88 10.01
CA THR A 30 -7.62 17.62 8.65
C THR A 30 -8.29 16.32 8.23
N GLY A 31 -9.34 16.42 7.41
CA GLY A 31 -10.17 15.31 6.91
C GLY A 31 -9.45 14.19 6.15
N ARG A 32 -8.12 14.08 6.25
CA ARG A 32 -7.39 12.86 5.94
C ARG A 32 -7.50 11.96 7.15
N TYR A 33 -8.30 10.91 7.00
CA TYR A 33 -8.37 9.74 7.87
C TYR A 33 -7.13 9.61 8.75
N ARG A 34 -7.33 9.77 10.07
CA ARG A 34 -6.36 9.51 11.16
C ARG A 34 -5.33 8.48 10.71
N GLU A 35 -4.03 8.68 10.96
CA GLU A 35 -2.98 7.68 10.75
C GLU A 35 -3.53 6.28 11.06
N LEU A 36 -3.95 5.58 10.00
CA LEU A 36 -4.80 4.41 10.16
C LEU A 36 -3.94 3.32 10.81
N PRO A 37 -4.51 2.49 11.70
CA PRO A 37 -3.75 1.39 12.24
C PRO A 37 -3.13 0.55 11.11
N SER A 38 -1.81 0.30 11.18
CA SER A 38 -1.05 -0.38 10.13
C SER A 38 -1.61 -1.74 9.73
N TRP A 39 -2.37 -2.39 10.64
CA TRP A 39 -3.04 -3.67 10.36
C TRP A 39 -4.16 -3.58 9.32
N ARG A 40 -4.72 -2.39 9.04
CA ARG A 40 -5.88 -2.23 8.12
C ARG A 40 -5.54 -2.63 6.68
N ARG A 41 -4.32 -2.31 6.22
CA ARG A 41 -3.86 -2.68 4.88
C ARG A 41 -3.80 -4.20 4.71
N ASP A 42 -3.09 -4.87 5.62
CA ASP A 42 -2.97 -6.32 5.66
C ASP A 42 -4.35 -7.00 5.79
N PHE A 43 -5.26 -6.40 6.58
CA PHE A 43 -6.64 -6.88 6.76
C PHE A 43 -7.45 -6.78 5.46
N LYS A 44 -7.43 -5.64 4.77
CA LYS A 44 -8.08 -5.45 3.47
C LYS A 44 -7.58 -6.48 2.46
N GLN A 45 -6.26 -6.67 2.37
CA GLN A 45 -5.66 -7.64 1.47
C GLN A 45 -6.10 -9.08 1.79
N ALA A 46 -6.05 -9.48 3.07
CA ALA A 46 -6.50 -10.80 3.50
C ALA A 46 -7.99 -11.03 3.21
N TRP A 47 -8.84 -10.03 3.48
CA TRP A 47 -10.28 -10.10 3.20
C TRP A 47 -10.56 -10.32 1.72
N ARG A 48 -10.00 -9.46 0.84
CA ARG A 48 -10.16 -9.56 -0.62
C ARG A 48 -9.66 -10.88 -1.18
N LYS A 49 -8.56 -11.42 -0.62
CA LYS A 49 -8.06 -12.75 -0.98
C LYS A 49 -9.08 -13.84 -0.63
N LEU A 50 -9.63 -13.81 0.59
CA LEU A 50 -10.60 -14.81 1.05
C LEU A 50 -11.94 -14.74 0.30
N GLU A 51 -12.38 -13.52 -0.06
CA GLU A 51 -13.57 -13.27 -0.88
C GLU A 51 -13.47 -13.96 -2.25
N LYS A 52 -12.29 -13.93 -2.88
CA LYS A 52 -12.04 -14.56 -4.20
C LYS A 52 -11.67 -16.04 -4.15
N THR A 53 -11.33 -16.58 -2.97
CA THR A 53 -10.79 -17.95 -2.88
C THR A 53 -11.90 -18.98 -3.04
N PRO A 54 -11.87 -19.89 -4.04
CA PRO A 54 -12.95 -20.86 -4.22
C PRO A 54 -13.12 -21.78 -3.00
N ILE A 55 -14.37 -22.02 -2.61
CA ILE A 55 -14.72 -23.06 -1.65
C ILE A 55 -14.89 -24.38 -2.41
N THR A 56 -14.25 -25.44 -1.92
CA THR A 56 -14.45 -26.78 -2.45
C THR A 56 -15.86 -27.24 -2.08
N LEU A 57 -16.70 -27.47 -3.07
CA LEU A 57 -18.05 -28.01 -2.90
C LEU A 57 -18.03 -29.55 -3.07
N PRO A 58 -18.76 -30.31 -2.24
CA PRO A 58 -19.51 -29.87 -1.06
C PRO A 58 -18.58 -29.42 0.08
N VAL A 59 -19.02 -28.43 0.85
CA VAL A 59 -18.31 -28.00 2.05
C VAL A 59 -18.21 -29.19 2.99
N ASN A 60 -17.01 -29.45 3.53
CA ASN A 60 -16.83 -30.54 4.49
C ASN A 60 -17.82 -30.35 5.66
N PRO A 61 -18.67 -31.34 5.99
CA PRO A 61 -19.70 -31.21 7.02
C PRO A 61 -19.14 -30.92 8.42
N ALA A 62 -17.84 -31.15 8.64
CA ALA A 62 -17.14 -30.77 9.87
C ALA A 62 -16.98 -29.24 10.02
N TYR A 63 -17.07 -28.47 8.93
CA TYR A 63 -16.93 -27.02 8.92
C TYR A 63 -18.29 -26.35 9.10
N LYS A 64 -18.61 -26.00 10.35
CA LYS A 64 -19.78 -25.21 10.72
C LYS A 64 -19.38 -23.74 10.75
N THR A 65 -20.08 -22.91 9.99
CA THR A 65 -19.83 -21.47 9.89
C THR A 65 -21.01 -20.71 10.47
N ASP A 66 -20.73 -19.79 11.39
CA ASP A 66 -21.70 -18.86 11.97
C ASP A 66 -21.29 -17.43 11.55
N ALA A 67 -21.99 -16.90 10.55
CA ALA A 67 -21.74 -15.56 10.00
C ALA A 67 -22.06 -14.45 11.02
N LYS A 68 -23.05 -14.63 11.90
CA LYS A 68 -23.44 -13.64 12.92
C LYS A 68 -22.35 -13.49 13.98
N LYS A 69 -21.76 -14.61 14.41
CA LYS A 69 -20.67 -14.61 15.38
C LYS A 69 -19.28 -14.45 14.75
N MET A 70 -19.17 -14.51 13.42
CA MET A 70 -17.90 -14.50 12.69
C MET A 70 -16.97 -15.66 13.09
N ILE A 71 -17.54 -16.85 13.30
CA ILE A 71 -16.81 -18.05 13.73
C ILE A 71 -17.01 -19.16 12.70
N CYS A 72 -15.99 -19.97 12.50
CA CYS A 72 -16.01 -21.18 11.70
C CYS A 72 -15.14 -22.25 12.36
N THR A 73 -15.54 -23.52 12.28
CA THR A 73 -14.76 -24.64 12.82
C THR A 73 -13.65 -25.11 11.89
N CYS A 74 -13.41 -24.45 10.75
CA CYS A 74 -12.37 -24.85 9.82
C CYS A 74 -10.95 -24.53 10.37
N PRO A 75 -9.92 -25.35 10.05
CA PRO A 75 -8.56 -25.17 10.55
C PRO A 75 -7.93 -23.81 10.20
N SER A 76 -8.37 -23.18 9.11
CA SER A 76 -7.82 -21.90 8.66
C SER A 76 -8.22 -20.71 9.53
N LEU A 77 -9.30 -20.78 10.30
CA LEU A 77 -9.73 -19.67 11.16
C LEU A 77 -8.72 -19.38 12.30
N PRO A 78 -8.33 -20.36 13.15
CA PRO A 78 -7.36 -20.10 14.22
C PRO A 78 -5.95 -19.79 13.70
N ILE A 79 -5.60 -20.23 12.50
CA ILE A 79 -4.30 -19.93 11.86
C ILE A 79 -4.27 -18.48 11.34
N SER A 80 -5.43 -17.91 11.01
CA SER A 80 -5.53 -16.56 10.46
C SER A 80 -5.22 -15.48 11.51
N ARG A 81 -4.26 -14.59 11.21
CA ARG A 81 -3.95 -13.40 12.03
C ARG A 81 -5.18 -12.54 12.33
N PHE A 82 -6.14 -12.51 11.42
CA PHE A 82 -7.35 -11.70 11.51
C PHE A 82 -8.58 -12.48 11.97
N LEU A 83 -8.44 -13.77 12.30
CA LEU A 83 -9.55 -14.65 12.65
C LEU A 83 -10.62 -14.65 11.56
N LEU A 84 -10.17 -14.74 10.30
CA LEU A 84 -10.99 -14.82 9.11
C LEU A 84 -10.66 -16.10 8.34
N CYS A 85 -11.68 -16.73 7.76
CA CYS A 85 -11.53 -17.80 6.79
C CYS A 85 -12.45 -17.55 5.59
N LYS A 86 -12.21 -18.28 4.49
CA LYS A 86 -13.02 -18.13 3.27
C LYS A 86 -14.50 -18.42 3.49
N HIS A 87 -14.82 -19.37 4.39
CA HIS A 87 -16.20 -19.72 4.71
C HIS A 87 -16.94 -18.56 5.41
N VAL A 88 -16.31 -17.88 6.38
CA VAL A 88 -16.93 -16.73 7.08
C VAL A 88 -17.09 -15.56 6.11
N VAL A 89 -16.05 -15.22 5.34
CA VAL A 89 -16.07 -14.05 4.45
C VAL A 89 -17.11 -14.23 3.34
N GLN A 90 -17.25 -15.42 2.77
CA GLN A 90 -18.22 -15.70 1.70
C GLN A 90 -19.64 -15.97 2.22
N ALA A 91 -19.82 -16.17 3.53
CA ALA A 91 -21.13 -16.21 4.17
C ALA A 91 -21.65 -14.81 4.54
N LEU A 92 -20.94 -13.73 4.16
CA LEU A 92 -21.32 -12.34 4.37
C LEU A 92 -21.53 -11.60 3.06
N GLU A 93 -22.47 -10.65 3.07
CA GLU A 93 -22.73 -9.77 1.94
C GLU A 93 -21.45 -9.01 1.55
N PRO A 94 -21.27 -8.69 0.25
CA PRO A 94 -20.16 -7.87 -0.20
C PRO A 94 -20.10 -6.54 0.57
N VAL A 95 -18.92 -6.25 1.13
CA VAL A 95 -18.72 -5.05 1.95
C VAL A 95 -18.33 -3.84 1.09
N PRO A 96 -18.89 -2.64 1.33
CA PRO A 96 -18.52 -1.43 0.61
C PRO A 96 -17.09 -0.99 0.95
N PRO A 97 -16.37 -0.23 0.10
CA PRO A 97 -14.99 0.20 0.37
C PRO A 97 -14.81 0.93 1.71
N VAL A 98 -15.80 1.74 2.12
CA VAL A 98 -15.82 2.48 3.40
C VAL A 98 -15.70 1.56 4.62
N PHE A 99 -16.15 0.30 4.51
CA PHE A 99 -16.01 -0.71 5.57
C PHE A 99 -14.57 -0.81 6.09
N PHE A 100 -13.57 -0.82 5.20
CA PHE A 100 -12.18 -1.03 5.58
C PHE A 100 -11.61 0.15 6.39
N LEU A 101 -12.20 1.33 6.26
CA LEU A 101 -11.83 2.54 6.99
C LEU A 101 -12.49 2.57 8.38
N GLU A 102 -13.74 2.11 8.48
CA GLU A 102 -14.56 2.25 9.68
C GLU A 102 -14.57 1.00 10.58
N VAL A 103 -14.24 -0.18 10.06
CA VAL A 103 -14.34 -1.44 10.81
C VAL A 103 -13.57 -1.38 12.13
N LYS A 104 -14.19 -1.89 13.20
CA LYS A 104 -13.60 -1.93 14.55
C LYS A 104 -13.28 -3.38 14.93
N ARG A 105 -12.09 -3.59 15.49
CA ARG A 105 -11.65 -4.88 16.04
C ARG A 105 -12.07 -5.00 17.51
N GLN A 106 -12.73 -6.10 17.85
CA GLN A 106 -13.15 -6.43 19.22
C GLN A 106 -12.26 -7.54 19.81
N ARG A 107 -12.26 -7.66 21.14
CA ARG A 107 -11.55 -8.73 21.88
C ARG A 107 -12.39 -10.00 22.04
N THR A 108 -13.69 -9.88 21.86
CA THR A 108 -14.68 -10.96 21.97
C THR A 108 -15.40 -11.13 20.63
N ALA A 109 -15.98 -12.29 20.38
CA ALA A 109 -16.77 -12.52 19.17
C ALA A 109 -18.07 -11.68 19.19
N PRO A 110 -18.49 -11.11 18.04
CA PRO A 110 -17.79 -11.09 16.77
C PRO A 110 -16.55 -10.19 16.79
N PHE A 111 -15.40 -10.73 16.38
CA PHE A 111 -14.10 -10.01 16.45
C PHE A 111 -14.03 -8.76 15.58
N TRP A 112 -14.96 -8.62 14.64
CA TRP A 112 -15.10 -7.49 13.74
C TRP A 112 -16.51 -6.94 13.82
N ALA A 113 -16.64 -5.64 14.04
CA ALA A 113 -17.92 -4.97 14.15
C ALA A 113 -18.01 -3.83 13.14
N HIS A 114 -19.05 -3.90 12.31
CA HIS A 114 -19.43 -2.86 11.36
C HIS A 114 -20.88 -3.08 10.87
N PRO A 115 -21.68 -2.01 10.63
CA PRO A 115 -23.07 -2.14 10.15
C PRO A 115 -23.24 -2.84 8.80
N SER A 116 -22.19 -2.87 7.97
CA SER A 116 -22.19 -3.53 6.67
C SER A 116 -21.92 -5.04 6.74
N LEU A 117 -21.60 -5.60 7.90
CA LEU A 117 -21.40 -7.05 8.05
C LEU A 117 -22.76 -7.72 8.22
N ARG A 118 -23.33 -8.17 7.10
CA ARG A 118 -24.63 -8.84 7.06
C ARG A 118 -24.45 -10.28 6.53
N PRO A 119 -24.97 -11.30 7.23
CA PRO A 119 -24.96 -12.67 6.71
C PRO A 119 -25.71 -12.76 5.37
N LEU A 120 -25.22 -13.56 4.42
CA LEU A 120 -26.06 -14.01 3.31
C LEU A 120 -27.19 -14.84 3.92
N SER A 121 -28.43 -14.43 3.68
CA SER A 121 -29.63 -15.16 4.07
C SER A 121 -29.59 -16.57 3.45
N GLY A 122 -29.10 -17.53 4.22
CA GLY A 122 -28.89 -18.90 3.77
C GLY A 122 -28.56 -19.80 4.96
N ASP A 123 -29.41 -19.78 5.98
CA ASP A 123 -29.78 -20.92 6.84
C ASP A 123 -30.54 -20.41 8.07
N ASP A 124 -31.87 -20.36 7.96
CA ASP A 124 -32.78 -20.73 9.04
C ASP A 124 -34.09 -21.24 8.39
N SER A 125 -34.25 -22.57 8.42
CA SER A 125 -35.48 -23.36 8.29
C SER A 125 -36.29 -23.37 6.97
N ALA A 126 -36.50 -24.61 6.48
CA ALA A 126 -37.42 -25.06 5.44
C ALA A 126 -38.80 -24.38 5.44
N GLN A 127 -39.27 -23.97 4.26
CA GLN A 127 -40.64 -24.22 3.78
C GLN A 127 -40.74 -24.07 2.25
N ASP A 128 -41.40 -25.05 1.63
CA ASP A 128 -41.68 -25.22 0.21
C ASP A 128 -42.55 -24.10 -0.41
N GLY A 129 -42.36 -23.86 -1.71
CA GLY A 129 -43.34 -23.19 -2.58
C GLY A 129 -42.74 -22.40 -3.76
N PRO A 130 -43.01 -22.76 -5.04
CA PRO A 130 -42.35 -22.17 -6.22
C PRO A 130 -43.18 -21.09 -6.94
N SER A 131 -42.51 -20.36 -7.87
CA SER A 131 -43.01 -19.58 -9.02
C SER A 131 -42.68 -18.07 -8.94
N ALA A 132 -42.27 -17.30 -9.96
CA ALA A 132 -41.70 -17.48 -11.30
C ALA A 132 -41.47 -16.05 -11.89
N HIS A 133 -40.49 -15.89 -12.81
CA HIS A 133 -40.33 -14.81 -13.84
C HIS A 133 -40.21 -13.34 -13.39
N ALA A 134 -39.65 -12.37 -14.13
CA ALA A 134 -38.70 -12.23 -15.24
C ALA A 134 -38.55 -10.70 -15.50
N GLY A 135 -37.38 -10.24 -15.94
CA GLY A 135 -37.15 -8.89 -16.54
C GLY A 135 -37.17 -7.72 -15.54
N ASP A 136 -36.57 -6.55 -15.78
CA ASP A 136 -35.85 -5.98 -16.92
C ASP A 136 -35.15 -4.70 -16.39
N GLY A 137 -34.08 -4.24 -17.03
CA GLY A 137 -33.51 -2.90 -16.80
C GLY A 137 -34.45 -1.81 -17.38
N PRO A 138 -34.21 -0.49 -17.16
CA PRO A 138 -32.95 0.15 -17.55
C PRO A 138 -32.45 1.35 -16.70
N ASN A 139 -31.24 1.78 -17.05
CA ASN A 139 -30.41 2.92 -16.60
C ASN A 139 -31.12 4.28 -16.42
N THR A 140 -30.59 5.15 -15.54
CA THR A 140 -29.85 6.39 -15.94
C THR A 140 -29.34 7.25 -14.76
N ALA A 141 -28.16 7.84 -14.99
CA ALA A 141 -27.55 9.08 -14.45
C ALA A 141 -27.51 9.28 -12.91
N GLY A 142 -26.40 9.62 -12.26
CA GLY A 142 -25.15 10.25 -12.69
C GLY A 142 -24.84 11.31 -11.64
N ASP A 143 -23.93 11.05 -10.70
CA ASP A 143 -23.19 12.12 -10.02
C ASP A 143 -21.84 11.60 -9.54
N ALA A 144 -20.83 12.40 -9.86
CA ALA A 144 -19.42 12.09 -9.73
C ALA A 144 -18.89 12.69 -8.42
N LEU A 145 -18.41 11.83 -7.53
CA LEU A 145 -17.48 12.24 -6.48
C LEU A 145 -16.23 11.37 -6.59
N SER A 146 -15.25 11.98 -7.23
CA SER A 146 -13.85 11.57 -7.28
C SER A 146 -13.28 11.59 -5.86
N ASP A 147 -13.24 10.44 -5.19
CA ASP A 147 -12.47 10.28 -3.97
C ASP A 147 -11.14 9.62 -4.30
N LEU A 148 -10.09 10.32 -3.91
CA LEU A 148 -8.70 10.09 -4.23
C LEU A 148 -8.23 8.77 -3.62
N ASP A 149 -8.10 7.77 -4.48
CA ASP A 149 -7.27 6.59 -4.26
C ASP A 149 -5.80 7.04 -4.05
N ASP A 150 -5.40 7.21 -2.78
CA ASP A 150 -4.00 6.98 -2.40
C ASP A 150 -3.81 5.45 -2.32
N GLU A 151 -3.76 4.86 -3.52
CA GLU A 151 -3.11 3.59 -3.73
C GLU A 151 -1.62 3.79 -3.41
N ASP A 152 -1.17 3.24 -2.27
CA ASP A 152 0.09 2.50 -2.30
C ASP A 152 -0.12 1.38 -3.32
N ASP A 153 -0.02 1.77 -4.58
CA ASP A 153 0.21 0.91 -5.72
C ASP A 153 1.58 0.29 -5.43
N ASP A 154 1.54 -0.85 -4.72
CA ASP A 154 2.42 -1.95 -5.02
C ASP A 154 2.20 -2.26 -6.50
N ASN A 155 2.81 -1.43 -7.35
CA ASN A 155 2.89 -1.60 -8.78
C ASN A 155 3.75 -2.85 -8.96
N LEU A 156 3.13 -4.00 -8.75
CA LEU A 156 3.47 -5.23 -9.40
C LEU A 156 3.17 -4.94 -10.86
N VAL A 157 4.08 -4.17 -11.48
CA VAL A 157 4.20 -4.08 -12.93
C VAL A 157 4.18 -5.53 -13.34
N ASP A 158 3.10 -5.93 -14.00
CA ASP A 158 3.00 -7.26 -14.57
C ASP A 158 4.12 -7.33 -15.60
N THR A 159 5.29 -7.80 -15.18
CA THR A 159 6.41 -8.16 -16.06
C THR A 159 6.02 -9.44 -16.78
N GLN A 160 4.86 -9.43 -17.44
CA GLN A 160 4.70 -10.24 -18.63
C GLN A 160 5.72 -9.72 -19.63
N PRO A 161 6.52 -10.58 -20.24
CA PRO A 161 7.36 -10.17 -21.35
C PRO A 161 6.41 -9.86 -22.51
N TYR A 162 5.97 -8.60 -22.57
CA TYR A 162 5.54 -8.00 -23.83
C TYR A 162 6.80 -7.96 -24.69
N ASP A 163 6.98 -8.98 -25.51
CA ASP A 163 7.98 -8.97 -26.56
C ASP A 163 7.52 -7.94 -27.60
N ASP A 164 7.88 -6.69 -27.36
CA ASP A 164 7.58 -5.54 -28.23
C ASP A 164 8.50 -5.50 -29.45
N GLY A 165 9.23 -6.61 -29.73
CA GLY A 165 10.13 -6.77 -30.87
C GLY A 165 11.40 -5.90 -30.82
N ARG A 166 11.54 -5.05 -29.81
CA ARG A 166 12.66 -4.12 -29.64
C ARG A 166 13.84 -4.80 -28.94
N THR A 167 15.06 -4.43 -29.35
CA THR A 167 16.26 -4.87 -28.64
C THR A 167 16.37 -4.19 -27.28
N PHE A 168 17.10 -4.80 -26.34
CA PHE A 168 17.38 -4.21 -25.04
C PHE A 168 18.00 -2.80 -25.15
N VAL A 169 18.89 -2.60 -26.12
CA VAL A 169 19.59 -1.33 -26.32
C VAL A 169 18.61 -0.26 -26.78
N GLU A 170 17.80 -0.55 -27.79
CA GLU A 170 16.77 0.37 -28.29
C GLU A 170 15.77 0.75 -27.17
N ALA A 171 15.27 -0.25 -26.42
CA ALA A 171 14.35 0.01 -25.32
C ALA A 171 14.99 0.83 -24.19
N MET A 172 16.28 0.63 -23.91
CA MET A 172 16.99 1.42 -22.90
C MET A 172 17.27 2.85 -23.40
N ASP A 173 17.69 3.02 -24.65
CA ASP A 173 17.99 4.31 -25.26
C ASP A 173 16.74 5.19 -25.33
N GLU A 174 15.59 4.65 -25.72
CA GLU A 174 14.32 5.38 -25.71
C GLU A 174 13.95 5.88 -24.30
N ASN A 175 14.13 5.05 -23.28
CA ASN A 175 13.89 5.46 -21.89
C ASN A 175 14.87 6.55 -21.45
N ILE A 176 16.14 6.47 -21.85
CA ILE A 176 17.15 7.50 -21.58
C ILE A 176 16.76 8.82 -22.23
N ASP A 177 16.38 8.80 -23.51
CA ASP A 177 15.99 9.98 -24.27
C ASP A 177 14.77 10.67 -23.65
N LEU A 178 13.75 9.90 -23.26
CA LEU A 178 12.57 10.42 -22.57
C LEU A 178 12.95 11.11 -21.25
N ILE A 179 13.82 10.49 -20.43
CA ILE A 179 14.28 11.07 -19.17
C ILE A 179 15.06 12.38 -19.41
N LEU A 180 15.91 12.41 -20.44
CA LEU A 180 16.70 13.59 -20.79
C LEU A 180 15.83 14.73 -21.31
N GLU A 181 14.85 14.45 -22.17
CA GLU A 181 13.90 15.45 -22.66
C GLU A 181 13.02 15.98 -21.52
N PHE A 182 12.52 15.10 -20.66
CA PHE A 182 11.76 15.49 -19.48
C PHE A 182 12.60 16.38 -18.54
N ALA A 183 13.87 16.05 -18.31
CA ALA A 183 14.77 16.86 -17.48
C ALA A 183 14.99 18.26 -18.10
N LYS A 184 15.11 18.38 -19.42
CA LYS A 184 15.16 19.68 -20.12
C LYS A 184 13.87 20.48 -19.88
N GLY A 185 12.72 19.83 -19.99
CA GLY A 185 11.41 20.41 -19.68
C GLY A 185 11.32 20.93 -18.24
N LEU A 186 11.70 20.11 -17.25
CA LEU A 186 11.73 20.52 -15.84
C LEU A 186 12.65 21.73 -15.60
N LYS A 187 13.81 21.77 -16.25
CA LYS A 187 14.74 22.91 -16.16
C LYS A 187 14.10 24.19 -16.71
N TYR A 188 13.34 24.10 -17.80
CA TYR A 188 12.55 25.22 -18.31
C TYR A 188 11.45 25.63 -17.32
N GLN A 189 10.80 24.67 -16.66
CA GLN A 189 9.75 24.95 -15.68
C GLN A 189 10.24 25.70 -14.43
N CYS A 190 11.52 25.56 -14.05
CA CYS A 190 12.11 26.26 -12.90
C CYS A 190 11.92 27.78 -12.91
N GLN A 191 11.82 28.40 -14.09
CA GLN A 191 11.62 29.86 -14.19
C GLN A 191 10.27 30.33 -13.65
N PHE A 192 9.24 29.48 -13.70
CA PHE A 192 7.89 29.81 -13.25
C PHE A 192 7.72 29.66 -11.73
N ARG A 193 8.67 28.99 -11.06
CA ARG A 193 8.65 28.73 -9.60
C ARG A 193 7.32 28.16 -9.10
N ASP A 194 6.66 27.34 -9.91
CA ASP A 194 5.38 26.74 -9.56
C ASP A 194 5.58 25.58 -8.56
N GLN A 195 5.10 25.79 -7.34
CA GLN A 195 5.17 24.80 -6.27
C GLN A 195 4.32 23.56 -6.56
N ARG A 196 3.25 23.69 -7.35
CA ARG A 196 2.38 22.55 -7.71
C ARG A 196 3.11 21.58 -8.62
N MET A 197 3.85 22.10 -9.60
CA MET A 197 4.68 21.29 -10.49
C MET A 197 5.80 20.57 -9.71
N LEU A 198 6.43 21.25 -8.75
CA LEU A 198 7.41 20.62 -7.86
C LEU A 198 6.78 19.47 -7.05
N GLN A 199 5.61 19.71 -6.44
CA GLN A 199 4.89 18.67 -5.69
C GLN A 199 4.47 17.49 -6.56
N ALA A 200 4.05 17.74 -7.80
CA ALA A 200 3.69 16.68 -8.76
C ALA A 200 4.91 15.79 -9.05
N VAL A 201 6.06 16.40 -9.39
CA VAL A 201 7.32 15.66 -9.65
C VAL A 201 7.79 14.90 -8.41
N GLU A 202 7.69 15.50 -7.22
CA GLU A 202 8.10 14.85 -5.97
C GLU A 202 7.19 13.69 -5.58
N ARG A 203 5.88 13.80 -5.82
CA ARG A 203 4.89 12.78 -5.50
C ARG A 203 4.91 11.63 -6.52
N GLU A 204 4.76 11.94 -7.80
CA GLU A 204 4.63 10.96 -8.88
C GLU A 204 5.99 10.34 -9.23
N GLY A 205 7.06 11.12 -9.17
CA GLY A 205 8.43 10.64 -9.38
C GLY A 205 9.07 10.01 -8.15
N ALA A 206 8.37 9.87 -7.02
CA ALA A 206 8.98 9.51 -5.73
C ALA A 206 9.78 8.19 -5.78
N SER A 207 9.22 7.16 -6.40
CA SER A 207 9.84 5.83 -6.55
C SER A 207 11.09 5.90 -7.43
N PHE A 208 10.99 6.52 -8.59
CA PHE A 208 12.09 6.73 -9.52
C PHE A 208 13.22 7.57 -8.90
N LEU A 209 12.89 8.67 -8.22
CA LEU A 209 13.87 9.52 -7.53
C LEU A 209 14.57 8.77 -6.40
N ARG A 210 13.88 7.87 -5.67
CA ARG A 210 14.53 7.00 -4.68
C ARG A 210 15.50 6.03 -5.35
N LEU A 211 15.11 5.40 -6.45
CA LEU A 211 15.99 4.53 -7.24
C LEU A 211 17.23 5.29 -7.73
N ALA A 212 17.06 6.44 -8.36
CA ALA A 212 18.14 7.28 -8.86
C ALA A 212 19.12 7.69 -7.74
N ARG A 213 18.60 8.13 -6.59
CA ARG A 213 19.43 8.45 -5.41
C ARG A 213 20.19 7.23 -4.89
N ALA A 214 19.58 6.05 -4.87
CA ALA A 214 20.23 4.82 -4.44
C ALA A 214 21.37 4.41 -5.40
N CYS A 215 21.14 4.50 -6.71
CA CYS A 215 22.16 4.23 -7.75
C CYS A 215 23.35 5.19 -7.63
N LEU A 216 23.09 6.51 -7.58
CA LEU A 216 24.14 7.52 -7.43
C LEU A 216 24.84 7.43 -6.07
N GLY A 217 24.13 7.06 -5.00
CA GLY A 217 24.73 6.79 -3.70
C GLY A 217 25.66 5.57 -3.70
N LYS A 218 25.28 4.51 -4.43
CA LYS A 218 26.15 3.34 -4.66
C LYS A 218 27.41 3.74 -5.43
N GLU A 219 27.27 4.52 -6.50
CA GLU A 219 28.39 5.02 -7.30
C GLU A 219 29.37 5.86 -6.46
N LYS A 220 28.87 6.87 -5.73
CA LYS A 220 29.71 7.70 -4.85
C LYS A 220 30.48 6.88 -3.83
N ARG A 221 29.87 5.85 -3.23
CA ARG A 221 30.55 4.97 -2.26
C ARG A 221 31.67 4.14 -2.89
N LEU A 222 31.47 3.66 -4.12
CA LEU A 222 32.48 2.88 -4.82
C LEU A 222 33.65 3.73 -5.31
N GLN A 223 33.41 5.01 -5.60
CA GLN A 223 34.45 5.98 -5.98
C GLN A 223 35.22 6.53 -4.77
N LEU A 224 34.71 6.37 -3.54
CA LEU A 224 35.43 6.75 -2.33
C LEU A 224 36.41 5.63 -1.93
N THR A 225 37.71 5.90 -2.03
CA THR A 225 38.80 5.02 -1.57
C THR A 225 38.83 4.81 -0.05
N ARG A 226 38.06 5.60 0.72
CA ARG A 226 37.88 5.47 2.16
C ARG A 226 36.40 5.63 2.52
N GLY A 227 35.76 4.54 2.93
CA GLY A 227 34.38 4.54 3.39
C GLY A 227 34.03 3.25 4.11
N THR A 228 33.07 3.31 5.04
CA THR A 228 32.52 2.12 5.69
C THR A 228 31.80 1.28 4.64
N THR A 229 32.20 0.03 4.47
CA THR A 229 31.49 -0.91 3.59
C THR A 229 30.08 -1.11 4.14
N PRO A 230 29.02 -0.76 3.38
CA PRO A 230 27.67 -1.02 3.82
C PRO A 230 27.44 -2.53 3.91
N SER A 231 26.66 -2.94 4.90
CA SER A 231 26.17 -4.32 4.97
C SER A 231 25.47 -4.67 3.67
N THR A 232 25.79 -5.84 3.11
CA THR A 232 25.18 -6.41 1.90
C THR A 232 23.65 -6.51 1.98
N TRP A 233 23.10 -6.42 3.19
CA TRP A 233 21.67 -6.53 3.50
C TRP A 233 21.04 -5.21 3.95
N ASP A 234 21.72 -4.07 3.77
CA ASP A 234 21.10 -2.79 4.07
C ASP A 234 19.93 -2.53 3.11
N LYS A 235 18.76 -2.17 3.66
CA LYS A 235 17.56 -1.84 2.88
C LYS A 235 17.82 -0.69 1.91
N SER A 236 18.79 0.18 2.19
CA SER A 236 19.24 1.25 1.29
C SER A 236 19.92 0.74 0.01
N THR A 237 20.37 -0.51 -0.02
CA THR A 237 21.06 -1.13 -1.18
C THR A 237 20.17 -2.02 -2.04
N GLY A 238 18.98 -2.40 -1.56
CA GLY A 238 18.09 -3.32 -2.27
C GLY A 238 17.63 -2.82 -3.64
N SER A 239 17.27 -1.54 -3.76
CA SER A 239 16.79 -0.96 -5.02
C SER A 239 17.89 -0.75 -6.06
N ALA A 240 19.15 -0.62 -5.65
CA ALA A 240 20.30 -0.38 -6.54
C ALA A 240 21.16 -1.63 -6.76
N MET A 241 20.61 -2.83 -6.50
CA MET A 241 21.35 -4.09 -6.59
C MET A 241 21.92 -4.32 -8.00
N PHE A 242 21.09 -4.15 -9.03
CA PHE A 242 21.45 -4.38 -10.44
C PHE A 242 22.23 -3.22 -11.09
N TYR A 243 22.35 -2.07 -10.43
CA TYR A 243 23.08 -0.92 -10.96
C TYR A 243 24.60 -1.17 -10.92
N ARG A 244 25.26 -1.05 -12.08
CA ARG A 244 26.72 -1.12 -12.20
C ARG A 244 27.29 0.31 -12.20
N ALA A 245 28.21 0.60 -11.29
CA ALA A 245 28.82 1.92 -11.18
C ALA A 245 29.82 2.18 -12.31
N ARG A 246 29.96 3.45 -12.71
CA ARG A 246 30.95 3.85 -13.71
C ARG A 246 32.36 3.89 -13.10
N PRO A 247 33.41 3.68 -13.91
CA PRO A 247 34.79 3.84 -13.48
C PRO A 247 35.04 5.23 -12.88
N PRO A 248 35.99 5.37 -11.93
CA PRO A 248 36.43 6.67 -11.48
C PRO A 248 37.16 7.40 -12.62
N ALA A 249 36.98 8.72 -12.71
CA ALA A 249 37.54 9.54 -13.79
C ALA A 249 39.09 9.49 -13.94
N SER A 250 39.81 8.88 -12.98
CA SER A 250 41.26 8.64 -13.09
C SER A 250 41.62 7.47 -14.01
N ASP A 251 40.70 6.54 -14.25
CA ASP A 251 40.95 5.33 -15.05
C ASP A 251 40.64 5.52 -16.54
N ASP A 252 39.91 6.58 -16.92
CA ASP A 252 39.58 6.89 -18.32
C ASP A 252 40.81 7.41 -19.13
N LEU A 253 41.92 7.75 -18.46
CA LEU A 253 43.17 8.18 -19.14
C LEU A 253 44.01 7.01 -19.69
N ASN A 254 43.66 5.75 -19.42
CA ASN A 254 44.41 4.57 -19.87
C ASN A 254 43.62 3.67 -20.83
N ALA A 255 42.48 4.12 -21.35
CA ALA A 255 41.65 3.37 -22.30
C ALA A 255 41.63 4.05 -23.69
N HIS A 256 42.81 4.14 -24.33
CA HIS A 256 42.96 4.37 -25.76
C HIS A 256 44.10 3.49 -26.31
#